data_AF-A0A5J4TMQ2-F1
#
_entry.id   AF-A0A5J4TMQ2-F1
#
_cell.length_a   1.000
_cell.length_b   1.000
_cell.length_c   1.000
_cell.angle_alpha   90.00
_cell.angle_beta   90.00
_cell.angle_gamma   90.00
#
_symmetry.space_group_name_H-M   'P 1'
#
loop_
_entity.id
_entity.type
_entity.pdbx_description
1 polymer ?
#
loop_
_entity_poly.entity_id
_entity_poly.type
_entity_poly.pdbx_seq_one_letter_code
_entity_poly.pdbx_strand_id
1 'polypeptide(L)'
;MSKLAEWCRTGTSGEYVKGNYTDGISNMNELEGIPINQSSFKVLSIAQIQNQQRSLEYYWSMTSLSIYHIQNRNGEQYNGSDSQWCGNWDEPCESIQYAIDLISIKHGSSITKVKEKNIGISQYGYDLTTPLQLSKSGSYTDALKIMKQMYGTSSEIQGQAEIKILKNIDNNKENGKLGWISATEGLFLHLYSLNIIMDNSQLLIPIIYIQDSNSLLELNTITFSGIKLSPTTEAKGIIHIKYNNSQFIAQSCIFSNINISTQGGNAIRILNSGSYPITSTIKGCQFNNINSIGDSNGRGGSAIYMENKYGSKLIIEESCQFQKCLIDKGNGGAIYIEIDFASQFEFKINNATIRECEAKTDISKDVPPTGYGGGIFLTGSG
;
A
#
# COMPACT_ATOMS: atom_id res chain seq x y z
N MET A 1 0.76 29.79 24.65
CA MET A 1 1.44 28.97 23.62
C MET A 1 0.58 28.62 22.43
N SER A 2 -0.74 28.42 22.60
CA SER A 2 -1.68 28.52 21.46
C SER A 2 -1.34 29.75 20.61
N LYS A 3 -1.12 30.89 21.27
CA LYS A 3 -0.67 32.14 20.63
C LYS A 3 0.64 32.05 19.83
N LEU A 4 1.66 31.28 20.24
CA LEU A 4 2.93 31.21 19.48
C LEU A 4 2.74 30.39 18.21
N ALA A 5 2.13 29.21 18.32
CA ALA A 5 1.80 28.36 17.18
C ALA A 5 0.83 29.07 16.22
N GLU A 6 -0.14 29.81 16.76
CA GLU A 6 -1.06 30.65 16.00
C GLU A 6 -0.30 31.81 15.32
N TRP A 7 0.56 32.55 16.03
CA TRP A 7 1.41 33.61 15.45
C TRP A 7 2.33 33.12 14.34
N CYS A 8 2.85 31.91 14.49
CA CYS A 8 3.71 31.27 13.51
C CYS A 8 2.92 30.80 12.25
N ARG A 9 1.62 30.51 12.39
CA ARG A 9 0.76 30.01 11.30
C ARG A 9 -0.09 31.08 10.62
N THR A 10 -0.48 32.13 11.33
CA THR A 10 -1.45 33.13 10.86
C THR A 10 -0.90 34.56 10.97
N GLY A 11 -0.19 35.02 9.92
CA GLY A 11 0.19 36.42 9.73
C GLY A 11 1.66 36.64 9.36
N THR A 12 2.06 37.92 9.17
CA THR A 12 3.48 38.29 8.99
C THR A 12 4.27 38.12 10.27
N SER A 13 3.62 38.08 11.44
CA SER A 13 4.29 38.01 12.74
C SER A 13 5.16 36.77 12.98
N GLY A 14 4.97 35.69 12.22
CA GLY A 14 5.89 34.55 12.21
C GLY A 14 7.32 34.95 11.82
N GLU A 15 7.49 36.02 11.04
CA GLU A 15 8.80 36.60 10.69
C GLU A 15 9.60 37.05 11.92
N TYR A 16 8.92 37.51 12.98
CA TYR A 16 9.59 37.91 14.22
C TYR A 16 10.09 36.72 15.04
N VAL A 17 9.54 35.52 14.80
CA VAL A 17 10.00 34.27 15.42
C VAL A 17 11.10 33.63 14.57
N LYS A 18 10.97 33.68 13.24
CA LYS A 18 11.95 33.13 12.30
C LYS A 18 13.22 33.99 12.19
N GLY A 19 13.11 35.31 12.27
CA GLY A 19 14.23 36.20 11.96
C GLY A 19 14.73 35.97 10.53
N ASN A 20 16.01 35.62 10.38
CA ASN A 20 16.65 35.27 9.10
C ASN A 20 16.59 33.77 8.76
N TYR A 21 15.87 32.96 9.56
CA TYR A 21 15.66 31.55 9.29
C TYR A 21 14.84 31.35 8.02
N THR A 22 15.35 30.51 7.10
CA THR A 22 14.65 30.19 5.85
C THR A 22 14.30 28.70 5.82
N ASP A 23 13.00 28.41 5.74
CA ASP A 23 12.45 27.04 5.71
C ASP A 23 13.17 26.19 4.65
N GLY A 24 13.63 24.99 5.04
CA GLY A 24 14.37 24.07 4.17
C GLY A 24 15.78 24.49 3.73
N ILE A 25 16.29 25.65 4.17
CA ILE A 25 17.65 26.13 3.88
C ILE A 25 18.48 26.27 5.16
N SER A 26 17.92 26.89 6.19
CA SER A 26 18.54 27.04 7.50
C SER A 26 18.67 25.69 8.21
N ASN A 27 19.65 25.58 9.10
CA ASN A 27 19.80 24.38 9.93
C ASN A 27 18.66 24.34 10.96
N MET A 28 17.88 23.25 10.99
CA MET A 28 16.71 23.09 11.88
C MET A 28 17.02 23.26 13.37
N ASN A 29 18.29 23.07 13.77
CA ASN A 29 18.74 23.26 15.14
C ASN A 29 19.06 24.72 15.49
N GLU A 30 18.98 25.65 14.54
CA GLU A 30 19.17 27.10 14.79
C GLU A 30 18.01 27.71 15.57
N LEU A 31 16.82 27.13 15.45
CA LEU A 31 15.62 27.56 16.16
C LEU A 31 14.94 26.35 16.80
N GLU A 32 15.17 26.16 18.11
CA GLU A 32 14.51 25.11 18.91
C GLU A 32 13.76 25.69 20.12
N GLY A 33 12.68 25.03 20.55
CA GLY A 33 11.87 25.46 21.68
C GLY A 33 11.10 24.32 22.35
N ILE A 34 10.66 24.55 23.60
CA ILE A 34 9.82 23.61 24.35
C ILE A 34 8.45 24.23 24.56
N PRO A 35 7.36 23.53 24.21
CA PRO A 35 6.03 24.05 24.42
C PRO A 35 5.60 23.88 25.90
N ILE A 36 6.17 24.66 26.81
CA ILE A 36 5.71 24.79 28.21
C ILE A 36 5.72 26.26 28.69
N ASN A 37 5.05 26.54 29.81
CA ASN A 37 5.10 27.88 30.41
C ASN A 37 6.47 28.16 31.06
N GLN A 38 6.77 29.45 31.32
CA GLN A 38 8.08 29.87 31.82
C GLN A 38 8.44 29.26 33.19
N SER A 39 7.49 29.11 34.12
CA SER A 39 7.76 28.54 35.43
C SER A 39 8.08 27.04 35.34
N SER A 40 7.39 26.31 34.47
CA SER A 40 7.68 24.91 34.14
C SER A 40 9.03 24.76 33.43
N PHE A 41 9.40 25.69 32.54
CA PHE A 41 10.69 25.63 31.84
C PHE A 41 11.88 25.81 32.79
N LYS A 42 11.79 26.76 33.73
CA LYS A 42 12.87 27.08 34.69
C LYS A 42 13.25 25.92 35.62
N VAL A 43 12.37 24.93 35.79
CA VAL A 43 12.63 23.77 36.64
C VAL A 43 13.12 22.54 35.86
N LEU A 44 13.23 22.62 34.53
CA LEU A 44 13.79 21.52 33.73
C LEU A 44 15.31 21.47 33.89
N SER A 45 15.84 20.26 34.02
CA SER A 45 17.26 19.98 33.86
C SER A 45 17.70 20.11 32.41
N ILE A 46 19.00 20.27 32.16
CA ILE A 46 19.57 20.32 30.81
C ILE A 46 19.19 19.06 30.01
N ALA A 47 19.25 17.88 30.63
CA ALA A 47 18.85 16.63 29.99
C ALA A 47 17.37 16.62 29.60
N GLN A 48 16.49 17.18 30.43
CA GLN A 48 15.07 17.33 30.10
C GLN A 48 14.83 18.35 29.01
N ILE A 49 15.61 19.45 28.96
CA ILE A 49 15.54 20.44 27.90
C ILE A 49 15.94 19.80 26.56
N GLN A 50 17.09 19.13 26.53
CA GLN A 50 17.58 18.43 25.34
C GLN A 50 16.60 17.36 24.84
N ASN A 51 15.90 16.67 25.75
CA ASN A 51 14.90 15.66 25.38
C ASN A 51 13.59 16.28 24.86
N GLN A 52 13.18 17.44 25.39
CA GLN A 52 11.89 18.05 25.09
C GLN A 52 11.94 19.18 24.05
N GLN A 53 13.11 19.72 23.72
CA GLN A 53 13.26 20.77 22.72
C GLN A 53 12.95 20.23 21.33
N ARG A 54 12.37 21.10 20.50
CA ARG A 54 11.86 20.77 19.17
C ARG A 54 12.19 21.89 18.22
N SER A 55 12.54 21.57 16.97
CA SER A 55 12.71 22.62 15.96
C SER A 55 11.42 23.42 15.85
N LEU A 56 11.51 24.75 15.91
CA LEU A 56 10.33 25.58 15.79
C LEU A 56 9.77 25.57 14.36
N GLU A 57 10.54 25.14 13.35
CA GLU A 57 10.05 24.99 11.98
C GLU A 57 8.81 24.09 11.91
N TYR A 58 8.62 23.19 12.87
CA TYR A 58 7.45 22.32 12.99
C TYR A 58 6.14 23.07 13.34
N TYR A 59 6.23 24.31 13.82
CA TYR A 59 5.05 25.12 14.13
C TYR A 59 4.50 25.87 12.93
N TRP A 60 5.35 26.25 11.96
CA TRP A 60 4.97 27.07 10.79
C TRP A 60 5.18 26.43 9.43
N SER A 61 6.13 25.50 9.29
CA SER A 61 6.25 24.78 8.03
C SER A 61 5.11 23.76 8.02
N MET A 62 4.20 23.92 7.06
CA MET A 62 3.65 22.72 6.45
C MET A 62 4.89 22.05 5.86
N THR A 63 5.30 20.91 6.41
CA THR A 63 6.49 20.15 6.00
C THR A 63 6.71 20.37 4.51
N SER A 64 7.88 20.78 4.05
CA SER A 64 8.10 21.26 2.67
C SER A 64 7.66 20.28 1.56
N LEU A 65 7.31 19.05 1.92
CA LEU A 65 6.83 17.95 1.07
C LEU A 65 5.42 17.47 1.39
N SER A 66 4.80 17.97 2.46
CA SER A 66 3.52 17.51 3.00
C SER A 66 3.48 16.01 3.35
N ILE A 67 4.62 15.39 3.65
CA ILE A 67 4.74 13.97 4.02
C ILE A 67 4.78 13.83 5.54
N TYR A 68 3.78 13.16 6.11
CA TYR A 68 3.72 12.85 7.53
C TYR A 68 4.31 11.47 7.79
N HIS A 69 5.40 11.44 8.53
CA HIS A 69 6.16 10.22 8.77
C HIS A 69 5.60 9.42 9.94
N ILE A 70 5.71 8.10 9.82
CA ILE A 70 5.28 7.13 10.83
C ILE A 70 6.39 6.12 11.12
N GLN A 71 6.37 5.58 12.34
CA GLN A 71 7.32 4.58 12.80
C GLN A 71 6.67 3.74 13.88
N ASN A 72 6.67 2.42 13.70
CA ASN A 72 6.24 1.47 14.72
C ASN A 72 6.87 0.13 14.38
N ARG A 73 7.91 -0.31 15.10
CA ARG A 73 8.67 -1.49 14.69
C ARG A 73 9.27 -2.24 15.87
N ASN A 74 9.33 -3.56 15.73
CA ASN A 74 10.02 -4.49 16.64
C ASN A 74 9.48 -4.45 18.07
N GLY A 75 8.16 -4.39 18.24
CA GLY A 75 7.53 -4.48 19.56
C GLY A 75 8.01 -3.39 20.52
N GLU A 76 7.80 -2.13 20.13
CA GLU A 76 8.12 -0.91 20.89
C GLU A 76 9.58 -0.43 20.87
N GLN A 77 10.49 -1.16 20.24
CA GLN A 77 11.90 -0.72 20.15
C GLN A 77 12.05 0.56 19.31
N TYR A 78 11.29 0.68 18.23
CA TYR A 78 11.31 1.83 17.34
C TYR A 78 9.89 2.31 17.14
N ASN A 79 9.37 3.11 18.07
CA ASN A 79 8.05 3.71 17.97
C ASN A 79 8.17 5.22 17.79
N GLY A 80 7.31 5.77 16.94
CA GLY A 80 6.94 7.17 16.96
C GLY A 80 6.07 7.49 18.17
N SER A 81 5.49 8.67 18.19
CA SER A 81 4.54 9.06 19.24
C SER A 81 3.39 9.86 18.65
N ASP A 82 2.16 9.35 18.82
CA ASP A 82 0.97 10.05 18.38
C ASP A 82 0.75 11.31 19.23
N SER A 83 1.15 12.46 18.67
CA SER A 83 0.99 13.76 19.30
C SER A 83 0.79 14.83 18.24
N GLN A 84 0.25 15.99 18.62
CA GLN A 84 -0.02 17.08 17.67
C GLN A 84 1.26 17.64 16.96
N TRP A 85 2.43 17.20 17.40
CA TRP A 85 3.75 17.61 16.90
C TRP A 85 4.44 16.53 16.06
N CYS A 86 3.90 15.31 16.02
CA CYS A 86 4.48 14.24 15.21
C CYS A 86 4.23 14.46 13.70
N GLY A 87 4.90 13.64 12.90
CA GLY A 87 4.80 13.63 11.44
C GLY A 87 6.06 14.10 10.74
N ASN A 88 7.03 14.63 11.48
CA ASN A 88 8.36 14.86 10.94
C ASN A 88 9.13 13.55 10.86
N TRP A 89 10.16 13.49 10.02
CA TRP A 89 10.92 12.25 9.81
C TRP A 89 11.73 11.82 11.04
N ASP A 90 12.17 12.79 11.85
CA ASP A 90 12.87 12.65 13.13
C ASP A 90 11.92 12.57 14.33
N GLU A 91 10.65 12.94 14.13
CA GLU A 91 9.55 12.80 15.10
C GLU A 91 8.31 12.18 14.46
N PRO A 92 8.42 10.89 14.08
CA PRO A 92 7.33 10.21 13.41
C PRO A 92 6.13 10.01 14.34
N CYS A 93 4.94 9.97 13.76
CA CYS A 93 3.75 9.48 14.46
C CYS A 93 3.85 7.97 14.68
N GLU A 94 3.14 7.45 15.68
CA GLU A 94 3.11 6.02 15.96
C GLU A 94 2.14 5.30 15.03
N SER A 95 0.98 5.89 14.71
CA SER A 95 -0.06 5.24 13.91
C SER A 95 -0.36 5.93 12.58
N ILE A 96 -0.67 5.12 11.56
CA ILE A 96 -1.09 5.60 10.24
C ILE A 96 -2.35 6.49 10.35
N GLN A 97 -3.36 6.04 11.11
CA GLN A 97 -4.62 6.76 11.21
C GLN A 97 -4.43 8.12 11.89
N TYR A 98 -3.63 8.19 12.96
CA TYR A 98 -3.35 9.46 13.61
C TYR A 98 -2.64 10.43 12.68
N ALA A 99 -1.65 9.96 11.91
CA ALA A 99 -0.96 10.79 10.91
C ALA A 99 -1.94 11.31 9.84
N ILE A 100 -2.87 10.47 9.36
CA ILE A 100 -3.92 10.89 8.43
C ILE A 100 -4.80 11.98 9.04
N ASP A 101 -5.28 11.81 10.27
CA ASP A 101 -6.14 12.76 10.96
C ASP A 101 -5.40 14.08 11.24
N LEU A 102 -4.13 13.99 11.63
CA LEU A 102 -3.28 15.14 11.91
C LEU A 102 -3.11 16.04 10.66
N ILE A 103 -3.01 15.46 9.46
CA ILE A 103 -2.97 16.25 8.21
C ILE A 103 -4.23 17.11 8.08
N SER A 104 -5.42 16.56 8.35
CA SER A 104 -6.67 17.33 8.33
C SER A 104 -6.69 18.42 9.39
N ILE A 105 -6.29 18.08 10.62
CA ILE A 105 -6.23 19.03 11.75
C ILE A 105 -5.35 20.23 11.41
N LYS A 106 -4.20 20.00 10.77
CA LYS A 106 -3.26 21.06 10.38
C LYS A 106 -3.82 21.98 9.29
N HIS A 107 -4.80 21.52 8.51
CA HIS A 107 -5.55 22.31 7.53
C HIS A 107 -6.84 22.94 8.11
N GLY A 108 -7.26 22.59 9.33
CA GLY A 108 -8.38 23.26 10.00
C GLY A 108 -8.97 22.46 11.16
N SER A 109 -9.48 21.25 10.89
CA SER A 109 -10.09 20.36 11.89
C SER A 109 -9.92 18.90 11.46
N SER A 110 -10.23 17.95 12.34
CA SER A 110 -10.12 16.51 12.04
C SER A 110 -10.94 16.05 10.83
N ILE A 111 -11.96 16.82 10.44
CA ILE A 111 -12.83 16.51 9.31
C ILE A 111 -12.55 17.36 8.06
N THR A 112 -11.53 18.23 8.12
CA THR A 112 -11.16 19.05 6.97
C THR A 112 -10.71 18.16 5.82
N LYS A 113 -11.38 18.27 4.67
CA LYS A 113 -11.02 17.53 3.47
C LYS A 113 -9.73 18.08 2.88
N VAL A 114 -8.75 17.20 2.68
CA VAL A 114 -7.49 17.51 2.00
C VAL A 114 -7.45 16.68 0.72
N LYS A 115 -7.17 17.30 -0.44
CA LYS A 115 -7.25 16.62 -1.74
C LYS A 115 -6.40 15.35 -1.80
N GLU A 116 -5.19 15.44 -1.26
CA GLU A 116 -4.20 14.37 -1.23
C GLU A 116 -3.50 14.37 0.14
N LYS A 117 -3.28 13.18 0.70
CA LYS A 117 -2.52 13.00 1.94
C LYS A 117 -1.34 12.07 1.70
N ASN A 118 -0.17 12.43 2.24
CA ASN A 118 1.07 11.68 2.05
C ASN A 118 1.60 11.17 3.39
N ILE A 119 1.83 9.87 3.47
CA ILE A 119 2.35 9.17 4.65
C ILE A 119 3.72 8.57 4.31
N GLY A 120 4.73 8.89 5.10
CA GLY A 120 6.10 8.39 4.95
C GLY A 120 6.41 7.28 5.96
N ILE A 121 6.79 6.09 5.50
CA ILE A 121 7.28 5.03 6.38
C ILE A 121 8.75 5.30 6.68
N SER A 122 9.10 5.43 7.97
CA SER A 122 10.48 5.65 8.40
C SER A 122 11.45 4.56 7.90
N GLN A 123 12.75 4.84 7.93
CA GLN A 123 13.79 3.85 7.60
C GLN A 123 13.74 2.58 8.47
N TYR A 124 13.17 2.65 9.67
CA TYR A 124 13.05 1.52 10.56
C TYR A 124 11.86 0.61 10.21
N GLY A 125 10.89 1.14 9.45
CA GLY A 125 9.71 0.39 9.00
C GLY A 125 8.48 0.56 9.89
N TYR A 126 7.45 -0.21 9.57
CA TYR A 126 6.15 -0.19 10.22
C TYR A 126 5.54 -1.60 10.35
N ASP A 127 5.19 -1.98 11.57
CA ASP A 127 4.54 -3.24 11.91
C ASP A 127 3.03 -3.04 11.89
N LEU A 128 2.38 -3.59 10.86
CA LEU A 128 0.94 -3.58 10.72
C LEU A 128 0.34 -4.69 11.59
N THR A 129 -0.03 -4.32 12.82
CA THR A 129 -0.56 -5.25 13.84
C THR A 129 -2.07 -5.48 13.72
N THR A 130 -2.79 -4.60 13.01
CA THR A 130 -4.22 -4.70 12.71
C THR A 130 -4.48 -4.28 11.26
N PRO A 131 -5.50 -4.84 10.58
CA PRO A 131 -5.85 -4.41 9.23
C PRO A 131 -6.25 -2.93 9.13
N LEU A 132 -5.61 -2.22 8.20
CA LEU A 132 -5.86 -0.82 7.87
C LEU A 132 -7.04 -0.69 6.91
N GLN A 133 -8.10 -0.02 7.34
CA GLN A 133 -9.31 0.21 6.55
C GLN A 133 -9.41 1.68 6.16
N LEU A 134 -9.18 1.97 4.89
CA LEU A 134 -9.13 3.32 4.32
C LEU A 134 -10.41 3.61 3.54
N SER A 135 -10.93 4.82 3.68
CA SER A 135 -12.08 5.33 2.92
C SER A 135 -11.95 6.84 2.71
N LYS A 136 -12.68 7.41 1.74
CA LYS A 136 -12.67 8.86 1.54
C LYS A 136 -13.22 9.60 2.75
N SER A 137 -14.29 9.10 3.34
CA SER A 137 -14.95 9.65 4.52
C SER A 137 -14.09 9.54 5.78
N GLY A 138 -13.42 8.41 5.98
CA GLY A 138 -12.59 8.13 7.15
C GLY A 138 -11.18 8.74 7.07
N SER A 139 -10.67 8.98 5.86
CA SER A 139 -9.40 9.65 5.65
C SER A 139 -9.53 11.12 5.26
N TYR A 140 -10.76 11.64 5.07
CA TYR A 140 -11.05 12.99 4.58
C TYR A 140 -10.18 13.41 3.38
N THR A 141 -10.01 12.49 2.43
CA THR A 141 -9.18 12.70 1.24
C THR A 141 -9.66 11.88 0.05
N ASP A 142 -9.43 12.37 -1.17
CA ASP A 142 -9.72 11.60 -2.38
C ASP A 142 -8.54 10.68 -2.74
N ALA A 143 -7.31 11.04 -2.33
CA ALA A 143 -6.09 10.31 -2.63
C ALA A 143 -5.19 10.17 -1.40
N LEU A 144 -4.79 8.94 -1.09
CA LEU A 144 -3.82 8.64 -0.03
C LEU A 144 -2.58 8.00 -0.66
N LYS A 145 -1.42 8.58 -0.38
CA LYS A 145 -0.12 8.04 -0.79
C LYS A 145 0.64 7.55 0.43
N ILE A 146 1.15 6.32 0.37
CA ILE A 146 2.06 5.76 1.39
C ILE A 146 3.38 5.45 0.71
N MET A 147 4.48 5.98 1.23
CA MET A 147 5.78 5.97 0.56
C MET A 147 6.93 5.80 1.55
N LYS A 148 8.15 5.54 1.06
CA LYS A 148 9.34 5.59 1.91
C LYS A 148 9.57 6.99 2.50
N GLN A 149 10.32 7.05 3.59
CA GLN A 149 10.70 8.31 4.23
C GLN A 149 11.34 9.29 3.24
N MET A 150 10.84 10.52 3.27
CA MET A 150 11.31 11.66 2.47
C MET A 150 11.31 11.41 0.95
N TYR A 151 10.46 10.50 0.46
CA TYR A 151 10.36 10.11 -0.96
C TYR A 151 10.31 11.30 -1.93
N GLY A 152 11.09 11.23 -3.00
CA GLY A 152 11.14 12.26 -4.04
C GLY A 152 12.02 13.46 -3.70
N THR A 153 12.83 13.38 -2.64
CA THR A 153 13.77 14.45 -2.25
C THR A 153 15.21 14.00 -2.23
N SER A 154 16.13 14.97 -2.12
CA SER A 154 17.56 14.69 -1.90
C SER A 154 17.85 13.95 -0.59
N SER A 155 16.92 13.97 0.37
CA SER A 155 17.05 13.35 1.69
C SER A 155 16.25 12.05 1.80
N GLU A 156 15.73 11.51 0.69
CA GLU A 156 15.05 10.24 0.70
C GLU A 156 15.97 9.10 1.14
N ILE A 157 15.41 8.14 1.87
CA ILE A 157 16.21 7.00 2.34
C ILE A 157 16.66 6.14 1.16
N GLN A 158 17.84 5.51 1.32
CA GLN A 158 18.31 4.50 0.38
C GLN A 158 17.48 3.22 0.51
N GLY A 159 17.18 2.58 -0.62
CA GLY A 159 16.33 1.40 -0.66
C GLY A 159 14.84 1.70 -0.48
N GLN A 160 14.09 0.69 -0.03
CA GLN A 160 12.64 0.75 0.22
C GLN A 160 12.37 0.72 1.72
N ALA A 161 11.37 1.46 2.19
CA ALA A 161 10.90 1.31 3.57
C ALA A 161 10.09 0.01 3.72
N GLU A 162 9.98 -0.54 4.93
CA GLU A 162 9.33 -1.82 5.15
C GLU A 162 8.00 -1.70 5.89
N ILE A 163 6.97 -2.38 5.39
CA ILE A 163 5.73 -2.67 6.12
C ILE A 163 5.70 -4.17 6.39
N LYS A 164 5.59 -4.56 7.66
CA LYS A 164 5.50 -5.97 8.06
C LYS A 164 4.13 -6.27 8.66
N ILE A 165 3.44 -7.23 8.08
CA ILE A 165 2.17 -7.73 8.64
C ILE A 165 2.48 -8.64 9.84
N LEU A 166 2.00 -8.23 11.03
CA LEU A 166 2.12 -8.99 12.26
C LEU A 166 0.76 -9.59 12.65
N LYS A 167 0.41 -10.69 11.98
CA LYS A 167 -0.79 -11.47 12.31
C LYS A 167 -0.64 -12.24 13.61
N ASN A 168 0.58 -12.60 14.01
CA ASN A 168 0.91 -13.36 15.21
C ASN A 168 0.08 -14.64 15.36
N ILE A 169 -0.21 -15.31 14.25
CA ILE A 169 -1.01 -16.55 14.19
C ILE A 169 -2.47 -16.34 14.68
N ASP A 170 -2.90 -15.10 14.92
CA ASP A 170 -4.24 -14.80 15.40
C ASP A 170 -5.19 -14.53 14.24
N ASN A 171 -6.05 -15.52 13.95
CA ASN A 171 -7.10 -15.39 12.94
C ASN A 171 -8.13 -14.31 13.29
N ASN A 172 -8.30 -13.96 14.58
CA ASN A 172 -9.29 -12.96 14.98
C ASN A 172 -8.98 -11.57 14.42
N LYS A 173 -7.72 -11.28 14.11
CA LYS A 173 -7.31 -10.02 13.48
C LYS A 173 -7.91 -9.82 12.08
N GLU A 174 -8.25 -10.91 11.40
CA GLU A 174 -8.81 -10.88 10.05
C GLU A 174 -10.35 -11.02 10.02
N ASN A 175 -10.98 -11.28 11.19
CA ASN A 175 -12.43 -11.46 11.28
C ASN A 175 -13.17 -10.20 10.82
N GLY A 176 -14.04 -10.36 9.81
CA GLY A 176 -14.84 -9.26 9.25
C GLY A 176 -14.03 -8.23 8.46
N LYS A 177 -12.75 -8.50 8.17
CA LYS A 177 -11.87 -7.61 7.38
C LYS A 177 -11.75 -8.13 5.95
N LEU A 178 -11.60 -7.21 5.00
CA LEU A 178 -11.54 -7.55 3.57
C LEU A 178 -10.11 -7.67 3.04
N GLY A 179 -9.14 -6.99 3.68
CA GLY A 179 -7.71 -7.09 3.41
C GLY A 179 -6.91 -6.43 4.52
N TRP A 180 -5.60 -6.67 4.58
CA TRP A 180 -4.71 -6.00 5.55
C TRP A 180 -4.58 -4.51 5.29
N ILE A 181 -4.71 -4.09 4.03
CA ILE A 181 -4.88 -2.72 3.58
C ILE A 181 -6.09 -2.73 2.65
N SER A 182 -7.22 -2.20 3.09
CA SER A 182 -8.42 -2.12 2.25
C SER A 182 -8.77 -0.68 1.94
N ALA A 183 -9.18 -0.40 0.69
CA ALA A 183 -9.64 0.91 0.26
C ALA A 183 -11.11 0.84 -0.21
N THR A 184 -11.93 1.75 0.29
CA THR A 184 -13.37 1.86 0.00
C THR A 184 -13.75 3.27 -0.48
N GLU A 185 -15.00 3.45 -0.91
CA GLU A 185 -15.58 4.71 -1.39
C GLU A 185 -14.88 5.31 -2.63
N GLY A 186 -14.27 4.46 -3.45
CA GLY A 186 -13.55 4.90 -4.65
C GLY A 186 -12.27 5.67 -4.33
N LEU A 187 -11.63 5.41 -3.17
CA LEU A 187 -10.38 6.05 -2.77
C LEU A 187 -9.25 5.75 -3.77
N PHE A 188 -8.43 6.75 -4.07
CA PHE A 188 -7.20 6.56 -4.83
C PHE A 188 -6.06 6.23 -3.86
N LEU A 189 -5.58 5.00 -3.91
CA LEU A 189 -4.49 4.51 -3.07
C LEU A 189 -3.22 4.37 -3.91
N HIS A 190 -2.16 5.03 -3.48
CA HIS A 190 -0.86 4.95 -4.13
C HIS A 190 0.20 4.48 -3.14
N LEU A 191 1.01 3.49 -3.52
CA LEU A 191 2.13 2.98 -2.74
C LEU A 191 3.44 3.17 -3.51
N TYR A 192 4.47 3.72 -2.85
CA TYR A 192 5.76 4.02 -3.50
C TYR A 192 6.97 3.52 -2.70
N SER A 193 7.84 2.72 -3.33
CA SER A 193 9.13 2.29 -2.78
C SER A 193 9.03 1.57 -1.42
N LEU A 194 8.22 0.51 -1.35
CA LEU A 194 7.95 -0.26 -0.12
C LEU A 194 8.25 -1.75 -0.28
N ASN A 195 8.84 -2.34 0.76
CA ASN A 195 8.88 -3.78 1.01
C ASN A 195 7.67 -4.17 1.86
N ILE A 196 6.82 -5.07 1.37
CA ILE A 196 5.72 -5.66 2.13
C ILE A 196 6.07 -7.11 2.44
N ILE A 197 6.25 -7.38 3.73
CA ILE A 197 6.56 -8.71 4.26
C ILE A 197 5.53 -9.10 5.32
N MET A 198 5.63 -10.33 5.82
CA MET A 198 4.80 -10.81 6.92
C MET A 198 5.62 -11.60 7.93
N ASP A 199 5.07 -11.81 9.13
CA ASP A 199 5.58 -12.79 10.07
C ASP A 199 5.36 -14.23 9.58
N ASN A 200 5.64 -15.22 10.44
CA ASN A 200 5.53 -16.63 10.10
C ASN A 200 4.09 -17.16 9.97
N SER A 201 3.08 -16.28 9.99
CA SER A 201 1.67 -16.65 9.90
C SER A 201 1.25 -17.11 8.50
N GLN A 202 -0.03 -17.41 8.36
CA GLN A 202 -0.73 -17.60 7.10
C GLN A 202 -1.90 -16.61 7.07
N LEU A 203 -1.98 -15.80 6.03
CA LEU A 203 -3.06 -14.83 5.85
C LEU A 203 -4.30 -15.52 5.29
N LEU A 204 -5.49 -15.14 5.74
CA LEU A 204 -6.76 -15.63 5.20
C LEU A 204 -7.42 -14.61 4.26
N ILE A 205 -6.97 -13.36 4.32
CA ILE A 205 -7.44 -12.24 3.51
C ILE A 205 -6.30 -11.64 2.69
N PRO A 206 -6.60 -10.92 1.59
CA PRO A 206 -5.63 -10.22 0.76
C PRO A 206 -4.78 -9.24 1.57
N ILE A 207 -3.60 -8.93 1.04
CA ILE A 207 -2.83 -7.81 1.56
C ILE A 207 -3.49 -6.51 1.15
N ILE A 208 -3.83 -6.34 -0.14
CA ILE A 208 -4.52 -5.16 -0.65
C ILE A 208 -5.89 -5.57 -1.19
N TYR A 209 -6.96 -4.91 -0.71
CA TYR A 209 -8.32 -5.14 -1.19
C TYR A 209 -8.99 -3.82 -1.63
N ILE A 210 -9.47 -3.77 -2.87
CA ILE A 210 -10.18 -2.60 -3.43
C ILE A 210 -11.67 -2.93 -3.58
N GLN A 211 -12.52 -2.27 -2.78
CA GLN A 211 -13.93 -2.64 -2.57
C GLN A 211 -14.95 -1.88 -3.42
N ASP A 212 -14.61 -0.75 -4.04
CA ASP A 212 -15.63 0.07 -4.69
C ASP A 212 -15.24 0.50 -6.09
N SER A 213 -16.25 0.85 -6.90
CA SER A 213 -16.06 1.40 -8.24
C SER A 213 -15.37 2.76 -8.21
N ASN A 214 -14.83 3.20 -9.34
CA ASN A 214 -14.11 4.48 -9.44
C ASN A 214 -12.89 4.53 -8.51
N SER A 215 -12.23 3.40 -8.27
CA SER A 215 -11.02 3.32 -7.45
C SER A 215 -9.77 3.34 -8.32
N LEU A 216 -8.66 3.79 -7.74
CA LEU A 216 -7.33 3.68 -8.33
C LEU A 216 -6.40 3.00 -7.32
N LEU A 217 -5.73 1.95 -7.75
CA LEU A 217 -4.58 1.39 -7.04
C LEU A 217 -3.33 1.58 -7.91
N GLU A 218 -2.39 2.38 -7.42
CA GLU A 218 -1.07 2.55 -8.04
C GLU A 218 0.02 2.00 -7.13
N LEU A 219 0.83 1.10 -7.68
CA LEU A 219 1.98 0.50 -7.03
C LEU A 219 3.21 0.86 -7.86
N ASN A 220 4.18 1.54 -7.26
CA ASN A 220 5.43 1.86 -7.93
C ASN A 220 6.61 1.43 -7.05
N THR A 221 7.41 0.51 -7.58
CA THR A 221 8.58 -0.04 -6.89
C THR A 221 8.14 -0.64 -5.55
N ILE A 222 7.24 -1.63 -5.61
CA ILE A 222 6.73 -2.35 -4.44
C ILE A 222 7.21 -3.79 -4.51
N THR A 223 7.74 -4.30 -3.40
CA THR A 223 8.16 -5.69 -3.28
C THR A 223 7.26 -6.44 -2.32
N PHE A 224 6.55 -7.45 -2.81
CA PHE A 224 5.86 -8.46 -2.00
C PHE A 224 6.75 -9.70 -1.93
N SER A 225 7.21 -10.07 -0.73
CA SER A 225 8.13 -11.20 -0.55
C SER A 225 7.73 -12.11 0.61
N GLY A 226 7.79 -13.42 0.37
CA GLY A 226 7.59 -14.42 1.43
C GLY A 226 6.14 -14.52 1.92
N ILE A 227 5.17 -14.26 1.05
CA ILE A 227 3.76 -14.21 1.43
C ILE A 227 3.12 -15.60 1.40
N LYS A 228 2.38 -15.93 2.45
CA LYS A 228 1.53 -17.14 2.56
C LYS A 228 0.07 -16.73 2.67
N LEU A 229 -0.73 -17.05 1.66
CA LEU A 229 -2.17 -16.78 1.63
C LEU A 229 -2.94 -18.11 1.58
N SER A 230 -4.04 -18.22 2.32
CA SER A 230 -4.92 -19.40 2.28
C SER A 230 -6.37 -18.97 2.43
N PRO A 231 -7.00 -18.53 1.34
CA PRO A 231 -8.38 -18.10 1.38
C PRO A 231 -9.28 -19.27 1.80
N THR A 232 -10.24 -19.02 2.69
CA THR A 232 -11.05 -20.09 3.31
C THR A 232 -12.39 -20.31 2.62
N THR A 233 -12.98 -19.27 2.03
CA THR A 233 -14.33 -19.29 1.47
C THR A 233 -14.39 -19.18 -0.05
N GLU A 234 -13.51 -18.38 -0.65
CA GLU A 234 -13.48 -18.10 -2.08
C GLU A 234 -12.05 -17.81 -2.53
N ALA A 235 -11.79 -17.91 -3.84
CA ALA A 235 -10.50 -17.55 -4.42
C ALA A 235 -10.20 -16.06 -4.19
N LYS A 236 -9.00 -15.75 -3.66
CA LYS A 236 -8.55 -14.38 -3.41
C LYS A 236 -7.14 -14.16 -3.93
N GLY A 237 -6.85 -12.91 -4.32
CA GLY A 237 -5.50 -12.47 -4.63
C GLY A 237 -4.76 -11.92 -3.42
N ILE A 238 -3.43 -11.80 -3.48
CA ILE A 238 -2.69 -10.93 -2.54
C ILE A 238 -3.10 -9.47 -2.76
N ILE A 239 -3.22 -9.09 -4.03
CA ILE A 239 -3.93 -7.88 -4.47
C ILE A 239 -5.25 -8.35 -5.05
N HIS A 240 -6.36 -7.86 -4.49
CA HIS A 240 -7.70 -8.21 -4.92
C HIS A 240 -8.48 -6.95 -5.31
N ILE A 241 -8.86 -6.86 -6.58
CA ILE A 241 -9.66 -5.78 -7.15
C ILE A 241 -10.95 -6.40 -7.67
N LYS A 242 -12.11 -5.89 -7.27
CA LYS A 242 -13.39 -6.55 -7.56
C LYS A 242 -14.41 -5.72 -8.36
N TYR A 243 -14.31 -4.39 -8.30
CA TYR A 243 -15.39 -3.51 -8.74
C TYR A 243 -15.01 -2.71 -9.99
N ASN A 244 -16.02 -2.49 -10.84
CA ASN A 244 -15.92 -1.87 -12.16
C ASN A 244 -15.46 -0.40 -12.13
N ASN A 245 -15.09 0.14 -13.30
CA ASN A 245 -14.57 1.51 -13.45
C ASN A 245 -13.37 1.80 -12.54
N SER A 246 -12.59 0.76 -12.22
CA SER A 246 -11.37 0.87 -11.42
C SER A 246 -10.15 0.83 -12.32
N GLN A 247 -9.07 1.47 -11.86
CA GLN A 247 -7.77 1.44 -12.52
C GLN A 247 -6.73 0.78 -11.62
N PHE A 248 -5.91 -0.08 -12.20
CA PHE A 248 -4.77 -0.70 -11.53
C PHE A 248 -3.50 -0.42 -12.32
N ILE A 249 -2.50 0.12 -11.63
CA ILE A 249 -1.19 0.40 -12.21
C ILE A 249 -0.14 -0.25 -11.29
N ALA A 250 0.69 -1.11 -11.85
CA ALA A 250 1.87 -1.63 -11.17
C ALA A 250 3.11 -1.34 -12.02
N GLN A 251 4.09 -0.64 -11.47
CA GLN A 251 5.33 -0.30 -12.13
C GLN A 251 6.52 -0.77 -11.29
N SER A 252 7.48 -1.44 -11.92
CA SER A 252 8.74 -1.89 -11.30
C SER A 252 8.53 -2.69 -10.01
N CYS A 253 7.41 -3.39 -9.88
CA CYS A 253 7.08 -4.17 -8.68
C CYS A 253 7.66 -5.57 -8.75
N ILE A 254 7.97 -6.15 -7.59
CA ILE A 254 8.49 -7.51 -7.44
C ILE A 254 7.51 -8.32 -6.60
N PHE A 255 7.07 -9.45 -7.12
CA PHE A 255 6.27 -10.45 -6.44
C PHE A 255 7.11 -11.72 -6.34
N SER A 256 7.57 -12.08 -5.15
CA SER A 256 8.53 -13.17 -4.98
C SER A 256 8.22 -14.10 -3.82
N ASN A 257 8.47 -15.40 -4.01
CA ASN A 257 8.31 -16.42 -2.97
C ASN A 257 6.91 -16.40 -2.33
N ILE A 258 5.90 -16.50 -3.19
CA ILE A 258 4.50 -16.45 -2.81
C ILE A 258 3.93 -17.87 -2.84
N ASN A 259 3.22 -18.24 -1.78
CA ASN A 259 2.49 -19.51 -1.70
C ASN A 259 1.03 -19.24 -1.36
N ILE A 260 0.11 -19.71 -2.21
CA ILE A 260 -1.32 -19.54 -2.06
C ILE A 260 -2.02 -20.91 -2.05
N SER A 261 -2.67 -21.27 -0.94
CA SER A 261 -3.29 -22.59 -0.74
C SER A 261 -4.83 -22.53 -0.67
N THR A 262 -5.47 -23.71 -0.63
CA THR A 262 -6.90 -23.98 -0.37
C THR A 262 -7.92 -23.68 -1.49
N GLN A 263 -8.46 -22.46 -1.59
CA GLN A 263 -9.70 -22.18 -2.37
C GLN A 263 -9.46 -21.53 -3.73
N GLY A 264 -8.31 -21.77 -4.35
CA GLY A 264 -7.85 -20.93 -5.45
C GLY A 264 -7.14 -19.67 -4.95
N GLY A 265 -6.45 -18.98 -5.86
CA GLY A 265 -5.91 -17.65 -5.59
C GLY A 265 -4.73 -17.28 -6.48
N ASN A 266 -4.33 -16.01 -6.40
CA ASN A 266 -3.43 -15.38 -7.35
C ASN A 266 -2.54 -14.33 -6.66
N ALA A 267 -1.40 -13.94 -7.21
CA ALA A 267 -0.71 -12.76 -6.71
C ALA A 267 -1.58 -11.50 -6.94
N ILE A 268 -2.16 -11.39 -8.14
CA ILE A 268 -3.07 -10.32 -8.55
C ILE A 268 -4.36 -10.97 -9.07
N ARG A 269 -5.48 -10.63 -8.43
CA ARG A 269 -6.81 -11.09 -8.83
C ARG A 269 -7.69 -9.88 -9.16
N ILE A 270 -8.11 -9.79 -10.41
CA ILE A 270 -8.98 -8.73 -10.92
C ILE A 270 -10.32 -9.35 -11.33
N LEU A 271 -11.36 -9.05 -10.57
CA LEU A 271 -12.74 -9.38 -10.88
C LEU A 271 -13.46 -8.11 -11.33
N ASN A 272 -14.38 -8.25 -12.27
CA ASN A 272 -15.25 -7.16 -12.68
C ASN A 272 -16.70 -7.52 -12.35
N SER A 273 -17.15 -7.14 -11.15
CA SER A 273 -18.51 -7.43 -10.67
C SER A 273 -19.57 -6.42 -11.11
N GLY A 274 -19.22 -5.41 -11.92
CA GLY A 274 -20.15 -4.39 -12.39
C GLY A 274 -20.22 -4.33 -13.92
N SER A 275 -20.77 -3.27 -14.50
CA SER A 275 -21.05 -3.18 -15.95
C SER A 275 -20.12 -2.22 -16.73
N TYR A 276 -19.01 -1.81 -16.12
CA TYR A 276 -18.05 -0.85 -16.71
C TYR A 276 -16.66 -1.48 -16.75
N PRO A 277 -15.76 -1.05 -17.63
CA PRO A 277 -14.45 -1.66 -17.77
C PRO A 277 -13.55 -1.44 -16.54
N ILE A 278 -12.63 -2.37 -16.29
CA ILE A 278 -11.45 -2.17 -15.44
C ILE A 278 -10.24 -2.03 -16.35
N THR A 279 -9.37 -1.05 -16.08
CA THR A 279 -8.11 -0.87 -16.82
C THR A 279 -6.92 -1.24 -15.92
N SER A 280 -6.17 -2.26 -16.33
CA SER A 280 -5.00 -2.75 -15.61
C SER A 280 -3.75 -2.63 -16.46
N THR A 281 -2.73 -1.94 -15.95
CA THR A 281 -1.42 -1.75 -16.62
C THR A 281 -0.30 -2.21 -15.70
N ILE A 282 0.54 -3.12 -16.19
CA ILE A 282 1.64 -3.73 -15.44
C ILE A 282 2.93 -3.51 -16.23
N LYS A 283 3.89 -2.79 -15.65
CA LYS A 283 5.09 -2.26 -16.32
C LYS A 283 6.36 -2.68 -15.60
N GLY A 284 7.27 -3.38 -16.27
CA GLY A 284 8.57 -3.77 -15.71
C GLY A 284 8.49 -4.57 -14.40
N CYS A 285 7.37 -5.25 -14.16
CA CYS A 285 7.16 -6.03 -12.95
C CYS A 285 7.78 -7.43 -13.07
N GLN A 286 8.17 -8.00 -11.93
CA GLN A 286 8.72 -9.35 -11.84
C GLN A 286 7.84 -10.23 -10.96
N PHE A 287 7.53 -11.43 -11.44
CA PHE A 287 6.76 -12.46 -10.76
C PHE A 287 7.61 -13.72 -10.70
N ASN A 288 8.16 -14.00 -9.51
CA ASN A 288 9.22 -15.00 -9.33
C ASN A 288 8.81 -16.02 -8.25
N ASN A 289 8.79 -17.31 -8.59
CA ASN A 289 8.48 -18.38 -7.62
C ASN A 289 7.13 -18.14 -6.91
N ILE A 290 6.06 -18.20 -7.70
CA ILE A 290 4.68 -18.02 -7.23
C ILE A 290 3.96 -19.34 -7.42
N ASN A 291 3.42 -19.89 -6.34
CA ASN A 291 2.73 -21.17 -6.35
C ASN A 291 1.29 -20.94 -5.88
N SER A 292 0.32 -21.41 -6.65
CA SER A 292 -1.05 -21.51 -6.18
C SER A 292 -1.75 -22.79 -6.62
N ILE A 293 -2.95 -23.03 -6.07
CA ILE A 293 -3.84 -24.11 -6.46
C ILE A 293 -4.98 -23.49 -7.28
N GLY A 294 -5.45 -24.16 -8.32
CA GLY A 294 -6.61 -23.76 -9.11
C GLY A 294 -7.90 -23.85 -8.29
N ASP A 295 -8.91 -23.08 -8.67
CA ASP A 295 -10.22 -23.18 -8.03
C ASP A 295 -11.03 -24.40 -8.51
N SER A 296 -12.23 -24.59 -7.96
CA SER A 296 -13.11 -25.71 -8.31
C SER A 296 -13.47 -25.76 -9.81
N ASN A 297 -13.41 -24.62 -10.50
CA ASN A 297 -13.68 -24.47 -11.92
C ASN A 297 -12.43 -24.63 -12.79
N GLY A 298 -11.29 -25.03 -12.22
CA GLY A 298 -10.02 -25.20 -12.93
C GLY A 298 -9.39 -23.87 -13.36
N ARG A 299 -9.82 -22.75 -12.78
CA ARG A 299 -9.26 -21.43 -13.07
C ARG A 299 -7.97 -21.26 -12.29
N GLY A 300 -6.93 -20.79 -12.96
CA GLY A 300 -5.60 -20.64 -12.39
C GLY A 300 -5.04 -19.23 -12.51
N GLY A 301 -3.82 -19.11 -13.07
CA GLY A 301 -3.09 -17.85 -13.17
C GLY A 301 -2.37 -17.50 -11.87
N SER A 302 -1.39 -18.30 -11.44
CA SER A 302 -0.77 -18.12 -10.11
C SER A 302 -0.26 -16.68 -9.87
N ALA A 303 0.25 -16.01 -10.90
CA ALA A 303 0.58 -14.60 -10.85
C ALA A 303 -0.66 -13.72 -11.07
N ILE A 304 -1.32 -13.83 -12.23
CA ILE A 304 -2.42 -12.94 -12.62
C ILE A 304 -3.65 -13.75 -13.02
N TYR A 305 -4.78 -13.42 -12.38
CA TYR A 305 -6.10 -13.78 -12.87
C TYR A 305 -6.90 -12.53 -13.18
N MET A 306 -7.57 -12.51 -14.34
CA MET A 306 -8.49 -11.44 -14.70
C MET A 306 -9.78 -11.95 -15.34
N GLU A 307 -10.92 -11.44 -14.87
CA GLU A 307 -12.18 -11.44 -15.62
C GLU A 307 -12.23 -10.20 -16.53
N ASN A 308 -11.94 -10.39 -17.80
CA ASN A 308 -11.95 -9.34 -18.81
C ASN A 308 -13.36 -9.22 -19.42
N LYS A 309 -14.25 -8.53 -18.69
CA LYS A 309 -15.64 -8.28 -19.07
C LYS A 309 -15.89 -6.80 -19.37
N TYR A 310 -16.96 -6.49 -20.12
CA TYR A 310 -17.43 -5.11 -20.37
C TYR A 310 -16.36 -4.17 -20.95
N GLY A 311 -15.55 -4.71 -21.89
CA GLY A 311 -14.46 -3.98 -22.53
C GLY A 311 -13.28 -3.63 -21.63
N SER A 312 -13.04 -4.43 -20.59
CA SER A 312 -11.88 -4.27 -19.70
C SER A 312 -10.56 -4.46 -20.45
N LYS A 313 -9.47 -3.99 -19.82
CA LYS A 313 -8.14 -3.94 -20.42
C LYS A 313 -7.08 -4.49 -19.49
N LEU A 314 -6.22 -5.37 -20.02
CA LEU A 314 -4.98 -5.78 -19.38
C LEU A 314 -3.80 -5.52 -20.32
N ILE A 315 -2.91 -4.63 -19.91
CA ILE A 315 -1.71 -4.25 -20.63
C ILE A 315 -0.50 -4.62 -19.77
N ILE A 316 0.37 -5.47 -20.31
CA ILE A 316 1.63 -5.89 -19.70
C ILE A 316 2.77 -5.37 -20.58
N GLU A 317 3.65 -4.53 -20.05
CA GLU A 317 4.69 -3.86 -20.83
C GLU A 317 6.01 -3.63 -20.08
N GLU A 318 6.97 -2.99 -20.75
CA GLU A 318 8.26 -2.57 -20.17
C GLU A 318 9.12 -3.71 -19.59
N SER A 319 9.22 -4.83 -20.31
CA SER A 319 10.09 -5.99 -19.95
C SER A 319 9.65 -6.73 -18.68
N CYS A 320 8.35 -6.93 -18.49
CA CYS A 320 7.84 -7.76 -17.38
C CYS A 320 8.43 -9.19 -17.41
N GLN A 321 8.59 -9.80 -16.25
CA GLN A 321 9.13 -11.16 -16.11
C GLN A 321 8.20 -12.04 -15.29
N PHE A 322 7.90 -13.23 -15.80
CA PHE A 322 7.20 -14.30 -15.11
C PHE A 322 8.12 -15.52 -15.12
N GLN A 323 8.59 -15.91 -13.94
CA GLN A 323 9.52 -17.02 -13.78
C GLN A 323 9.06 -17.93 -12.66
N LYS A 324 8.97 -19.23 -12.96
CA LYS A 324 8.60 -20.25 -11.96
C LYS A 324 7.25 -19.95 -11.32
N CYS A 325 6.27 -19.56 -12.14
CA CYS A 325 4.88 -19.41 -11.73
C CYS A 325 4.16 -20.74 -11.97
N LEU A 326 3.67 -21.37 -10.91
CA LEU A 326 3.08 -22.69 -10.94
C LEU A 326 1.63 -22.65 -10.44
N ILE A 327 0.73 -23.22 -11.23
CA ILE A 327 -0.62 -23.55 -10.79
C ILE A 327 -0.78 -25.07 -10.68
N ASP A 328 -1.16 -25.56 -9.50
CA ASP A 328 -1.60 -26.95 -9.31
C ASP A 328 -3.10 -27.07 -9.55
N LYS A 329 -3.56 -28.12 -10.23
CA LYS A 329 -5.01 -28.37 -10.49
C LYS A 329 -5.75 -27.21 -11.16
N GLY A 330 -5.07 -26.46 -12.02
CA GLY A 330 -5.62 -25.29 -12.70
C GLY A 330 -5.02 -25.08 -14.08
N ASN A 331 -5.44 -24.02 -14.76
CA ASN A 331 -4.95 -23.62 -16.07
C ASN A 331 -4.22 -22.27 -16.01
N GLY A 332 -3.29 -22.01 -16.93
CA GLY A 332 -2.54 -20.75 -16.97
C GLY A 332 -1.51 -20.67 -15.85
N GLY A 333 -0.31 -21.21 -16.05
CA GLY A 333 0.71 -21.27 -14.98
C GLY A 333 1.02 -19.91 -14.37
N ALA A 334 1.27 -18.89 -15.19
CA ALA A 334 1.44 -17.51 -14.74
C ALA A 334 0.15 -16.70 -14.85
N ILE A 335 -0.49 -16.72 -16.03
CA ILE A 335 -1.60 -15.81 -16.37
C ILE A 335 -2.81 -16.63 -16.80
N TYR A 336 -3.96 -16.32 -16.20
CA TYR A 336 -5.27 -16.81 -16.63
C TYR A 336 -6.20 -15.63 -16.89
N ILE A 337 -6.86 -15.61 -18.05
CA ILE A 337 -7.83 -14.57 -18.40
C ILE A 337 -9.12 -15.22 -18.89
N GLU A 338 -10.23 -14.83 -18.27
CA GLU A 338 -11.58 -15.17 -18.69
C GLU A 338 -12.19 -13.97 -19.41
N ILE A 339 -12.44 -14.11 -20.71
CA ILE A 339 -12.82 -13.03 -21.62
C ILE A 339 -14.32 -13.13 -21.93
N ASP A 340 -15.00 -11.98 -21.91
CA ASP A 340 -16.32 -11.83 -22.52
C ASP A 340 -16.14 -11.37 -23.98
N PHE A 341 -16.39 -12.27 -24.93
CA PHE A 341 -16.23 -11.99 -26.36
C PHE A 341 -17.36 -11.13 -26.94
N ALA A 342 -18.45 -10.88 -26.20
CA ALA A 342 -19.54 -10.04 -26.65
C ALA A 342 -19.20 -8.53 -26.63
N SER A 343 -18.14 -8.13 -25.91
CA SER A 343 -17.68 -6.75 -25.83
C SER A 343 -16.24 -6.60 -26.33
N GLN A 344 -15.90 -5.44 -26.91
CA GLN A 344 -14.54 -5.18 -27.37
C GLN A 344 -13.59 -5.05 -26.17
N PHE A 345 -12.74 -6.06 -25.97
CA PHE A 345 -11.74 -6.10 -24.91
C PHE A 345 -10.32 -5.77 -25.42
N GLU A 346 -9.40 -5.49 -24.49
CA GLU A 346 -7.97 -5.39 -24.80
C GLU A 346 -7.15 -6.30 -23.87
N PHE A 347 -6.39 -7.21 -24.46
CA PHE A 347 -5.32 -7.93 -23.78
C PHE A 347 -4.05 -7.76 -24.61
N LYS A 348 -3.03 -7.15 -24.00
CA LYS A 348 -1.79 -6.80 -24.69
C LYS A 348 -0.59 -7.15 -23.84
N ILE A 349 0.36 -7.90 -24.43
CA ILE A 349 1.71 -8.07 -23.89
C ILE A 349 2.67 -7.40 -24.86
N ASN A 350 3.37 -6.38 -24.39
CA ASN A 350 4.37 -5.64 -25.14
C ASN A 350 5.72 -5.73 -24.43
N ASN A 351 6.55 -6.70 -24.81
CA ASN A 351 7.83 -7.03 -24.17
C ASN A 351 7.67 -7.60 -22.75
N ALA A 352 7.56 -8.94 -22.67
CA ALA A 352 7.63 -9.70 -21.43
C ALA A 352 8.31 -11.05 -21.66
N THR A 353 8.95 -11.60 -20.61
CA THR A 353 9.52 -12.95 -20.60
C THR A 353 8.70 -13.86 -19.70
N ILE A 354 8.28 -15.01 -20.21
CA ILE A 354 7.58 -16.05 -19.43
C ILE A 354 8.39 -17.34 -19.56
N ARG A 355 8.94 -17.84 -18.46
CA ARG A 355 9.82 -19.02 -18.46
C ARG A 355 9.63 -19.89 -17.21
N GLU A 356 9.79 -21.20 -17.38
CA GLU A 356 9.70 -22.16 -16.28
C GLU A 356 8.35 -22.10 -15.53
N CYS A 357 7.30 -21.59 -16.18
CA CYS A 357 5.95 -21.58 -15.63
C CYS A 357 5.24 -22.90 -15.98
N GLU A 358 4.40 -23.39 -15.08
CA GLU A 358 3.76 -24.70 -15.22
C GLU A 358 2.28 -24.64 -14.80
N ALA A 359 1.44 -25.37 -15.55
CA ALA A 359 0.08 -25.69 -15.14
C ALA A 359 -0.04 -27.21 -15.02
N LYS A 360 -0.44 -27.69 -13.84
CA LYS A 360 -0.56 -29.12 -13.55
C LYS A 360 -2.00 -29.58 -13.60
N THR A 361 -2.20 -30.74 -14.21
CA THR A 361 -3.50 -31.40 -14.29
C THR A 361 -3.91 -31.98 -12.93
N ASP A 362 -5.18 -31.81 -12.59
CA ASP A 362 -5.84 -32.51 -11.50
C ASP A 362 -6.18 -33.94 -11.94
N ILE A 363 -5.37 -34.91 -11.51
CA ILE A 363 -5.60 -36.33 -11.83
C ILE A 363 -6.81 -36.94 -11.11
N SER A 364 -7.46 -36.20 -10.19
CA SER A 364 -8.62 -36.68 -9.45
C SER A 364 -9.96 -36.40 -10.14
N LYS A 365 -9.98 -35.57 -11.19
CA LYS A 365 -11.18 -35.26 -11.97
C LYS A 365 -10.83 -34.85 -13.40
N ASP A 366 -11.67 -35.25 -14.36
CA ASP A 366 -11.49 -34.87 -15.78
C ASP A 366 -12.19 -33.56 -16.14
N VAL A 367 -13.21 -33.15 -15.37
CA VAL A 367 -14.05 -31.98 -15.66
C VAL A 367 -14.12 -31.06 -14.43
N PRO A 368 -13.87 -29.74 -14.60
CA PRO A 368 -13.32 -29.11 -15.80
C PRO A 368 -11.85 -29.55 -16.02
N PRO A 369 -11.39 -29.61 -17.29
CA PRO A 369 -10.01 -30.00 -17.59
C PRO A 369 -9.02 -28.96 -17.04
N THR A 370 -7.85 -29.45 -16.63
CA THR A 370 -6.80 -28.66 -15.98
C THR A 370 -5.42 -29.04 -16.54
N GLY A 371 -4.42 -28.18 -16.33
CA GLY A 371 -3.06 -28.36 -16.86
C GLY A 371 -2.81 -27.71 -18.23
N TYR A 372 -3.76 -26.91 -18.74
CA TYR A 372 -3.59 -26.19 -19.99
C TYR A 372 -2.89 -24.84 -19.80
N GLY A 373 -2.05 -24.47 -20.77
CA GLY A 373 -1.38 -23.17 -20.81
C GLY A 373 -0.33 -22.99 -19.73
N GLY A 374 0.83 -23.66 -19.85
CA GLY A 374 1.90 -23.61 -18.85
C GLY A 374 2.39 -22.20 -18.49
N GLY A 375 2.34 -21.25 -19.44
CA GLY A 375 2.57 -19.82 -19.16
C GLY A 375 1.27 -19.02 -19.06
N ILE A 376 0.47 -19.06 -20.12
CA ILE A 376 -0.74 -18.26 -20.28
C ILE A 376 -1.89 -19.18 -20.70
N PHE A 377 -3.07 -18.97 -20.14
CA PHE A 377 -4.31 -19.55 -20.62
C PHE A 377 -5.37 -18.47 -20.80
N LEU A 378 -5.95 -18.40 -21.99
CA LEU A 378 -7.03 -17.49 -22.35
C LEU A 378 -8.27 -18.32 -22.66
N THR A 379 -9.39 -17.99 -22.04
CA THR A 379 -10.68 -18.62 -22.31
C THR A 379 -11.78 -17.56 -22.28
N GLY A 380 -12.99 -17.94 -22.64
CA GLY A 380 -14.10 -17.02 -22.60
C GLY A 380 -15.36 -17.58 -23.21
N SER A 381 -16.39 -16.76 -23.19
CA SER A 381 -17.68 -17.00 -23.83
C SER A 381 -18.17 -15.68 -24.44
N GLY A 382 -18.99 -15.75 -25.47
CA GLY A 382 -19.62 -14.56 -26.05
C GLY A 382 -20.36 -14.87 -27.33
#